data_AF-A0A3B3RVW8-F1
#
_entry.id   AF-A0A3B3RVW8-F1
#
_cell.length_a   1.000
_cell.length_b   1.000
_cell.length_c   1.000
_cell.angle_alpha   90.00
_cell.angle_beta   90.00
_cell.angle_gamma   90.00
#
_symmetry.space_group_name_H-M   'P 1'
#
loop_
_entity.id
_entity.type
_entity.pdbx_description
1 polymer ?
#
loop_
_entity_poly.entity_id
_entity_poly.type
_entity_poly.pdbx_seq_one_letter_code
_entity_poly.pdbx_strand_id
1 'polypeptide(L)'
;MRCPAHFHGLSRTTASAPWPHSAPLCPRSLWTAVFDYEASGEDELSLRRGDVVEVLSKDVAISGDEGWWTGKINRRVGIFPSNYVTYQPAVYHRRPANGAEGMRESVPSSPVQILFSELVLEEIIGVGGFGKVYRGTWKGQEVAVKAARQDPDKDITATADSVKQEAKLFSMLLHPNIIKLEGVCLEEPNLCLVMQYARGGTLNRALTGRRVPPHVLVSWAVQIATGMQYLHEEAVVPIIHRDLKSSNILLLENIENDDIGKKTLKITDFGLAREWHKTTKMSAAGTYSWMAPEVIKSSLFSKGSDVWR
;
A
#
# COMPACT_ATOMS: atom_id res chain seq x y z
N MET A 1 3.03 73.78 25.73
CA MET A 1 1.77 73.29 26.31
C MET A 1 2.03 71.93 26.98
N ARG A 2 1.53 71.72 28.20
CA ARG A 2 1.65 70.47 29.00
C ARG A 2 0.26 70.10 29.57
N CYS A 3 0.04 68.82 29.90
CA CYS A 3 -1.22 68.23 30.41
C CYS A 3 -1.63 68.74 31.82
N PRO A 4 -2.89 68.48 32.28
CA PRO A 4 -3.24 67.27 33.06
C PRO A 4 -4.67 66.73 32.70
N ALA A 5 -5.45 65.89 33.42
CA ALA A 5 -5.31 65.21 34.73
C ALA A 5 -6.13 63.88 34.86
N HIS A 6 -5.61 62.95 35.69
CA HIS A 6 -6.23 61.97 36.61
C HIS A 6 -7.70 61.45 36.54
N PHE A 7 -7.81 60.10 36.46
CA PHE A 7 -8.39 59.14 37.43
C PHE A 7 -9.74 59.37 38.15
N HIS A 8 -10.71 58.49 37.88
CA HIS A 8 -11.48 57.60 38.80
C HIS A 8 -12.35 56.69 37.89
N GLY A 9 -12.72 55.43 38.17
CA GLY A 9 -12.58 54.62 39.38
C GLY A 9 -13.89 53.89 39.69
N LEU A 10 -14.16 52.73 39.05
CA LEU A 10 -15.29 51.87 39.40
C LEU A 10 -15.02 50.41 39.03
N SER A 11 -14.87 49.58 40.08
CA SER A 11 -14.77 48.14 39.98
C SER A 11 -16.16 47.50 39.91
N ARG A 12 -16.32 46.47 39.08
CA ARG A 12 -17.26 45.37 39.35
C ARG A 12 -16.82 44.10 38.61
N THR A 13 -16.75 43.02 39.39
CA THR A 13 -16.39 41.67 38.97
C THR A 13 -17.39 41.09 37.99
N THR A 14 -16.90 40.44 36.94
CA THR A 14 -17.65 39.41 36.19
C THR A 14 -16.78 38.17 36.04
N ALA A 15 -17.39 37.00 36.18
CA ALA A 15 -16.69 35.74 36.38
C ALA A 15 -16.05 35.18 35.10
N SER A 16 -14.97 34.43 35.27
CA SER A 16 -14.41 33.56 34.24
C SER A 16 -15.41 32.47 33.84
N ALA A 17 -15.98 32.57 32.64
CA ALA A 17 -16.76 31.48 32.06
C ALA A 17 -15.82 30.33 31.64
N PRO A 18 -16.10 29.06 32.01
CA PRO A 18 -15.31 27.92 31.57
C PRO A 18 -15.54 27.64 30.08
N TRP A 19 -14.46 27.31 29.38
CA TRP A 19 -14.50 26.95 27.97
C TRP A 19 -15.36 25.68 27.75
N PRO A 20 -16.29 25.65 26.78
CA PRO A 20 -17.07 24.46 26.49
C PRO A 20 -16.20 23.39 25.83
N HIS A 21 -15.86 22.34 26.58
CA HIS A 21 -15.21 21.13 26.08
C HIS A 21 -16.15 20.28 25.21
N SER A 22 -16.40 20.72 23.98
CA SER A 22 -16.93 19.86 22.91
C SER A 22 -16.89 20.57 21.55
N ALA A 23 -15.71 20.59 20.92
CA ALA A 23 -15.67 20.79 19.48
C ALA A 23 -16.43 19.62 18.80
N PRO A 24 -17.29 19.86 17.81
CA PRO A 24 -17.99 18.79 17.11
C PRO A 24 -16.97 17.90 16.41
N LEU A 25 -17.00 16.59 16.73
CA LEU A 25 -16.13 15.59 16.11
C LEU A 25 -16.28 15.67 14.58
N CYS A 26 -15.21 16.07 13.91
CA CYS A 26 -15.22 16.21 12.47
C CYS A 26 -15.34 14.80 11.86
N PRO A 27 -16.34 14.47 11.01
CA PRO A 27 -16.51 13.11 10.48
C PRO A 27 -15.32 12.55 9.68
N ARG A 28 -14.31 13.37 9.40
CA ARG A 28 -13.06 13.02 8.71
C ARG A 28 -11.94 12.49 9.63
N SER A 29 -12.08 12.58 10.96
CA SER A 29 -11.10 12.00 11.91
C SER A 29 -11.41 10.55 12.31
N LEU A 30 -12.59 10.01 11.98
CA LEU A 30 -12.94 8.62 12.27
C LEU A 30 -12.47 7.69 11.14
N TRP A 31 -11.68 6.68 11.49
CA TRP A 31 -11.12 5.68 10.58
C TRP A 31 -11.45 4.27 11.12
N THR A 32 -11.59 3.29 10.24
CA THR A 32 -11.90 1.90 10.63
C THR A 32 -10.67 1.02 10.52
N ALA A 33 -10.34 0.26 11.56
CA ALA A 33 -9.25 -0.70 11.55
C ALA A 33 -9.53 -1.85 10.57
N VAL A 34 -8.58 -2.16 9.69
CA VAL A 34 -8.68 -3.19 8.65
C VAL A 34 -7.81 -4.42 8.94
N PHE A 35 -6.87 -4.30 9.88
CA PHE A 35 -6.00 -5.35 10.36
C PHE A 35 -5.99 -5.37 11.89
N ASP A 36 -5.73 -6.54 12.47
CA ASP A 36 -5.40 -6.66 13.88
C ASP A 36 -3.95 -6.21 14.13
N TYR A 37 -3.77 -5.35 15.13
CA TYR A 37 -2.47 -4.90 15.64
C TYR A 37 -2.40 -5.19 17.13
N GLU A 38 -1.29 -5.74 17.61
CA GLU A 38 -1.04 -5.92 19.04
C GLU A 38 0.09 -4.99 19.45
N ALA A 39 -0.15 -4.16 20.45
CA ALA A 39 0.81 -3.18 20.95
C ALA A 39 2.06 -3.86 21.53
N SER A 40 3.25 -3.44 21.09
CA SER A 40 4.54 -3.79 21.69
C SER A 40 4.89 -2.89 22.89
N GLY A 41 4.39 -1.65 22.93
CA GLY A 41 4.62 -0.65 23.98
C GLY A 41 3.36 -0.21 24.75
N GLU A 42 3.55 0.50 25.86
CA GLU A 42 2.44 1.09 26.63
C GLU A 42 1.80 2.30 25.94
N ASP A 43 2.62 3.04 25.18
CA ASP A 43 2.29 4.18 24.33
C ASP A 43 1.58 3.79 23.03
N GLU A 44 1.63 2.51 22.65
CA GLU A 44 0.96 1.98 21.48
C GLU A 44 -0.50 1.59 21.74
N LEU A 45 -1.29 1.57 20.67
CA LEU A 45 -2.72 1.25 20.68
C LEU A 45 -2.98 -0.04 19.89
N SER A 46 -3.26 -1.15 20.59
CA SER A 46 -3.75 -2.38 19.94
C SER A 46 -5.02 -2.08 19.15
N LEU A 47 -5.13 -2.65 17.95
CA LEU A 47 -6.27 -2.53 17.05
C LEU A 47 -6.90 -3.91 16.84
N ARG A 48 -8.22 -3.99 16.84
CA ARG A 48 -8.97 -5.13 16.29
C ARG A 48 -9.67 -4.70 15.02
N ARG A 49 -9.71 -5.59 14.02
CA ARG A 49 -10.39 -5.36 12.75
C ARG A 49 -11.86 -4.95 12.99
N GLY A 50 -12.24 -3.80 12.47
CA GLY A 50 -13.55 -3.18 12.66
C GLY A 50 -13.59 -2.08 13.73
N ASP A 51 -12.54 -1.93 14.56
CA ASP A 51 -12.46 -0.83 15.54
C ASP A 51 -12.58 0.54 14.85
N VAL A 52 -13.32 1.45 15.47
CA VAL A 52 -13.39 2.85 15.03
C VAL A 52 -12.36 3.65 15.81
N VAL A 53 -11.33 4.12 15.09
CA VAL A 53 -10.22 4.91 15.62
C VAL A 53 -10.47 6.39 15.35
N GLU A 54 -10.48 7.20 16.41
CA GLU A 54 -10.42 8.66 16.30
C GLU A 54 -8.95 9.07 16.07
N VAL A 55 -8.60 9.43 14.83
CA VAL A 55 -7.26 9.88 14.46
C VAL A 55 -7.05 11.32 14.94
N LEU A 56 -6.15 11.49 15.91
CA LEU A 56 -5.84 12.77 16.55
C LEU A 56 -4.70 13.51 15.83
N SER A 57 -3.69 12.78 15.35
CA SER A 57 -2.58 13.35 14.59
C SER A 57 -2.02 12.37 13.55
N LYS A 58 -1.55 12.92 12.44
CA LYS A 58 -0.79 12.23 11.39
C LYS A 58 0.65 12.74 11.26
N ASP A 59 1.09 13.59 12.21
CA ASP A 59 2.40 14.22 12.20
C ASP A 59 3.45 13.31 12.85
N VAL A 60 4.54 13.05 12.13
CA VAL A 60 5.68 12.24 12.59
C VAL A 60 6.35 12.87 13.81
N ALA A 61 6.30 14.20 13.96
CA ALA A 61 6.80 14.89 15.14
C ALA A 61 5.98 14.59 16.42
N ILE A 62 4.78 14.01 16.28
CA ILE A 62 3.91 13.62 17.39
C ILE A 62 3.89 12.09 17.59
N SER A 63 3.96 11.30 16.51
CA SER A 63 4.01 9.83 16.60
C SER A 63 5.40 9.26 16.90
N GLY A 64 6.47 10.03 16.71
CA GLY A 64 7.86 9.59 16.89
C GLY A 64 8.46 8.81 15.72
N ASP A 65 7.64 8.15 14.89
CA ASP A 65 8.10 7.31 13.76
C ASP A 65 7.23 7.44 12.47
N GLU A 66 7.83 7.16 11.31
CA GLU A 66 7.25 7.40 9.98
C GLU A 66 6.15 6.38 9.61
N GLY A 67 4.91 6.89 9.60
CA GLY A 67 3.72 6.08 9.31
C GLY A 67 3.20 5.31 10.51
N TRP A 68 3.47 5.85 11.69
CA TRP A 68 2.61 5.74 12.85
C TRP A 68 1.75 7.00 12.95
N TRP A 69 0.52 6.87 13.40
CA TRP A 69 -0.40 7.97 13.70
C TRP A 69 -0.82 7.91 15.16
N THR A 70 -1.11 9.07 15.74
CA THR A 70 -1.67 9.15 17.09
C THR A 70 -3.20 9.13 16.99
N GLY A 71 -3.85 8.29 17.78
CA GLY A 71 -5.29 8.24 17.83
C GLY A 71 -5.83 7.62 19.11
N LYS A 72 -7.13 7.35 19.08
CA LYS A 72 -7.88 7.00 20.28
C LYS A 72 -8.97 5.98 19.95
N ILE A 73 -9.03 4.94 20.77
CA ILE A 73 -10.14 3.98 20.84
C ILE A 73 -10.71 4.07 22.25
N ASN A 74 -12.02 4.30 22.36
CA ASN A 74 -12.73 4.50 23.63
C ASN A 74 -12.10 5.60 24.50
N ARG A 75 -11.32 5.21 25.52
CA ARG A 75 -10.60 6.11 26.44
C ARG A 75 -9.07 6.00 26.35
N ARG A 76 -8.52 5.03 25.60
CA ARG A 76 -7.07 4.87 25.43
C ARG A 76 -6.61 5.70 24.24
N VAL A 77 -5.60 6.53 24.46
CA VAL A 77 -4.85 7.24 23.42
C VAL A 77 -3.52 6.51 23.26
N GLY A 78 -3.05 6.39 22.02
CA GLY A 78 -1.74 5.81 21.71
C GLY A 78 -1.38 5.99 20.24
N ILE A 79 -0.18 5.53 19.89
CA ILE A 79 0.26 5.44 18.49
C ILE A 79 -0.15 4.10 17.88
N PHE A 80 -0.45 4.08 16.59
CA PHE A 80 -0.71 2.85 15.83
C PHE A 80 -0.24 2.99 14.36
N PRO A 81 0.02 1.90 13.62
CA PRO A 81 0.56 2.01 12.26
C PRO A 81 -0.52 2.46 11.26
N SER A 82 -0.20 3.42 10.38
CA SER A 82 -1.17 4.09 9.51
C SER A 82 -1.90 3.16 8.53
N ASN A 83 -1.22 2.10 8.07
CA ASN A 83 -1.77 1.09 7.17
C ASN A 83 -2.78 0.14 7.80
N TYR A 84 -3.00 0.21 9.11
CA TYR A 84 -3.96 -0.65 9.79
C TYR A 84 -5.36 -0.05 9.83
N VAL A 85 -5.57 1.15 9.28
CA VAL A 85 -6.86 1.86 9.27
C VAL A 85 -7.22 2.42 7.88
N THR A 86 -8.51 2.57 7.59
CA THR A 86 -9.00 3.25 6.37
C THR A 86 -10.14 4.23 6.67
N TYR A 87 -10.27 5.26 5.82
CA TYR A 87 -11.42 6.18 5.84
C TYR A 87 -12.59 5.69 4.98
N GLN A 88 -12.41 4.58 4.23
CA GLN A 88 -13.44 3.98 3.40
C GLN A 88 -14.03 2.71 4.07
N PRO A 89 -15.03 2.82 4.96
CA PRO A 89 -15.72 1.63 5.49
C PRO A 89 -16.51 0.86 4.41
N ALA A 90 -16.70 1.44 3.22
CA ALA A 90 -17.56 0.94 2.15
C ALA A 90 -17.04 -0.32 1.43
N VAL A 91 -15.77 -0.70 1.55
CA VAL A 91 -15.23 -1.89 0.84
C VAL A 91 -15.84 -3.20 1.38
N TYR A 92 -16.41 -3.19 2.59
CA TYR A 92 -17.21 -4.29 3.14
C TYR A 92 -18.65 -4.38 2.59
N HIS A 93 -19.05 -3.46 1.69
CA HIS A 93 -20.42 -3.32 1.18
C HIS A 93 -20.52 -3.17 -0.35
N ARG A 94 -19.66 -3.84 -1.14
CA ARG A 94 -20.07 -4.23 -2.51
C ARG A 94 -21.15 -5.31 -2.42
N ARG A 95 -22.42 -4.90 -2.32
CA ARG A 95 -23.53 -5.73 -2.79
C ARG A 95 -23.27 -6.06 -4.27
N PRO A 96 -23.37 -7.33 -4.69
CA PRO A 96 -23.51 -7.61 -6.11
C PRO A 96 -24.75 -6.88 -6.64
N ALA A 97 -24.58 -6.11 -7.73
CA ALA A 97 -25.72 -5.84 -8.59
C ALA A 97 -26.13 -7.19 -9.19
N ASN A 98 -27.39 -7.57 -8.99
CA ASN A 98 -27.99 -8.91 -9.20
C ASN A 98 -27.93 -9.81 -7.95
N GLY A 99 -29.11 -10.10 -7.40
CA GLY A 99 -29.29 -10.83 -6.14
C GLY A 99 -29.08 -12.33 -6.26
N ALA A 100 -27.82 -12.76 -6.33
CA ALA A 100 -27.40 -14.07 -5.87
C ALA A 100 -26.90 -13.95 -4.41
N GLU A 101 -27.24 -14.90 -3.55
CA GLU A 101 -26.70 -15.01 -2.20
C GLU A 101 -25.23 -15.46 -2.25
N GLY A 102 -24.36 -14.50 -2.60
CA GLY A 102 -22.92 -14.70 -2.67
C GLY A 102 -22.30 -14.79 -1.28
N MET A 103 -21.51 -15.84 -1.10
CA MET A 103 -20.65 -16.07 0.07
C MET A 103 -19.88 -14.79 0.42
N ARG A 104 -19.84 -14.43 1.71
CA ARG A 104 -19.01 -13.30 2.18
C ARG A 104 -17.54 -13.64 1.95
N GLU A 105 -16.96 -13.20 0.84
CA GLU A 105 -15.50 -13.17 0.67
C GLU A 105 -14.92 -12.15 1.65
N SER A 106 -14.62 -12.63 2.86
CA SER A 106 -13.86 -11.87 3.84
C SER A 106 -12.47 -11.63 3.28
N VAL A 107 -12.13 -10.36 3.00
CA VAL A 107 -10.75 -9.96 2.68
C VAL A 107 -9.83 -10.57 3.76
N PRO A 108 -8.79 -11.35 3.40
CA PRO A 108 -7.96 -12.03 4.37
C PRO A 108 -7.39 -11.07 5.41
N SER A 109 -7.49 -11.41 6.70
CA SER A 109 -6.91 -10.62 7.80
C SER A 109 -5.38 -10.72 7.87
N SER A 110 -4.81 -11.73 7.22
CA SER A 110 -3.36 -11.93 7.07
C SER A 110 -3.07 -12.68 5.75
N PRO A 111 -1.88 -12.48 5.15
CA PRO A 111 -1.42 -13.31 4.06
C PRO A 111 -1.30 -14.78 4.50
N VAL A 112 -1.49 -15.72 3.56
CA VAL A 112 -1.25 -17.14 3.80
C VAL A 112 0.22 -17.34 4.12
N GLN A 113 0.52 -17.96 5.26
CA GLN A 113 1.87 -18.38 5.61
C GLN A 113 2.19 -19.68 4.87
N ILE A 114 3.33 -19.70 4.19
CA ILE A 114 3.84 -20.83 3.42
C ILE A 114 5.18 -21.25 4.02
N LEU A 115 5.32 -22.52 4.38
CA LEU A 115 6.59 -23.07 4.84
C LEU A 115 7.55 -23.19 3.65
N PHE A 116 8.84 -22.93 3.83
CA PHE A 116 9.79 -22.99 2.72
C PHE A 116 9.89 -24.41 2.14
N SER A 117 9.66 -25.43 2.96
CA SER A 117 9.60 -26.84 2.54
C SER A 117 8.41 -27.20 1.64
N GLU A 118 7.36 -26.37 1.56
CA GLU A 118 6.27 -26.52 0.57
C GLU A 118 6.62 -25.91 -0.80
N LEU A 119 7.73 -25.18 -0.93
CA LEU A 119 8.15 -24.48 -2.15
C LEU A 119 9.22 -25.28 -2.89
N VAL A 120 8.92 -25.63 -4.15
CA VAL A 120 9.93 -26.15 -5.08
C VAL A 120 10.40 -25.00 -5.96
N LEU A 121 11.61 -24.50 -5.74
CA LEU A 121 12.21 -23.46 -6.58
C LEU A 121 12.81 -24.07 -7.85
N GLU A 122 12.55 -23.43 -8.99
CA GLU A 122 13.02 -23.81 -10.32
C GLU A 122 14.02 -22.72 -10.81
N GLU A 123 13.92 -22.27 -12.06
CA GLU A 123 14.83 -21.29 -12.65
C GLU A 123 14.66 -19.86 -12.12
N ILE A 124 15.74 -19.06 -12.17
CA ILE A 124 15.68 -17.62 -11.91
C ILE A 124 15.06 -16.93 -13.13
N ILE A 125 13.92 -16.28 -12.95
CA ILE A 125 13.19 -15.54 -13.98
C ILE A 125 13.44 -14.03 -13.94
N GLY A 126 13.97 -13.51 -12.83
CA GLY A 126 14.31 -12.10 -12.67
C GLY A 126 15.40 -11.84 -11.63
N VAL A 127 16.27 -10.87 -11.90
CA VAL A 127 17.29 -10.35 -10.98
C VAL A 127 17.31 -8.83 -11.11
N GLY A 128 17.28 -8.11 -9.98
CA GLY A 128 17.36 -6.65 -9.98
C GLY A 128 17.47 -6.05 -8.58
N GLY A 129 17.23 -4.75 -8.46
CA GLY A 129 17.30 -4.03 -7.18
C GLY A 129 16.34 -4.54 -6.09
N PHE A 130 15.33 -5.32 -6.50
CA PHE A 130 14.31 -5.95 -5.66
C PHE A 130 14.66 -7.38 -5.19
N GLY A 131 15.87 -7.86 -5.46
CA GLY A 131 16.28 -9.24 -5.15
C GLY A 131 16.19 -10.18 -6.34
N LYS A 132 16.09 -11.48 -6.04
CA LYS A 132 15.95 -12.56 -7.03
C LYS A 132 14.50 -13.05 -7.07
N VAL A 133 13.99 -13.28 -8.27
CA VAL A 133 12.69 -13.89 -8.52
C VAL A 133 12.92 -15.23 -9.22
N TYR A 134 12.39 -16.29 -8.62
CA TYR A 134 12.41 -17.65 -9.13
C TYR A 134 11.03 -17.99 -9.70
N ARG A 135 10.98 -18.79 -10.76
CA ARG A 135 9.81 -19.64 -11.02
C ARG A 135 9.86 -20.80 -10.03
N GLY A 136 8.72 -21.35 -9.69
CA GLY A 136 8.63 -22.52 -8.83
C GLY A 136 7.22 -23.05 -8.74
N THR A 137 7.04 -24.04 -7.87
CA THR A 137 5.78 -24.73 -7.66
C THR A 137 5.43 -24.76 -6.17
N TRP A 138 4.17 -24.43 -5.85
CA TRP A 138 3.58 -24.56 -4.50
C TRP A 138 2.29 -25.37 -4.61
N LYS A 139 2.18 -26.48 -3.86
CA LYS A 139 1.00 -27.38 -3.87
C LYS A 139 0.58 -27.83 -5.28
N GLY A 140 1.55 -27.98 -6.19
CA GLY A 140 1.33 -28.36 -7.60
C GLY A 140 0.92 -27.21 -8.52
N GLN A 141 0.78 -25.98 -8.01
CA GLN A 141 0.52 -24.78 -8.81
C GLN A 141 1.81 -23.99 -9.07
N GLU A 142 2.02 -23.54 -10.31
CA GLU A 142 3.14 -22.65 -10.65
C GLU A 142 2.99 -21.26 -10.02
N VAL A 143 4.10 -20.77 -9.45
CA VAL A 143 4.21 -19.50 -8.71
C VAL A 143 5.49 -18.77 -9.08
N ALA A 144 5.50 -17.45 -8.86
CA ALA A 144 6.70 -16.64 -8.85
C ALA A 144 7.11 -16.39 -7.40
N VAL A 145 8.31 -16.81 -7.01
CA VAL A 145 8.84 -16.64 -5.64
C VAL A 145 9.88 -15.52 -5.65
N LYS A 146 9.53 -14.39 -5.03
CA LYS A 146 10.42 -13.22 -4.89
C LYS A 146 11.10 -13.27 -3.53
N ALA A 147 12.39 -13.62 -3.53
CA ALA A 147 13.21 -13.61 -2.33
C ALA A 147 13.39 -12.18 -1.82
N ALA A 148 13.18 -11.96 -0.52
CA ALA A 148 13.45 -10.69 0.12
C ALA A 148 14.94 -10.34 -0.02
N ARG A 149 15.22 -9.06 -0.26
CA ARG A 149 16.60 -8.58 -0.28
C ARG A 149 17.13 -8.53 1.15
N GLN A 150 18.01 -9.45 1.49
CA GLN A 150 18.85 -9.34 2.67
C GLN A 150 19.84 -8.19 2.47
N ASP A 151 19.85 -7.25 3.42
CA ASP A 151 20.79 -6.16 3.49
C ASP A 151 21.75 -6.48 4.65
N PRO A 152 23.04 -6.77 4.40
CA PRO A 152 23.94 -7.29 5.44
C PRO A 152 24.18 -6.31 6.59
N ASP A 153 23.88 -5.02 6.39
CA ASP A 153 24.00 -3.97 7.41
C ASP A 153 22.70 -3.76 8.22
N LYS A 154 21.62 -4.51 7.94
CA LYS A 154 20.35 -4.43 8.68
C LYS A 154 20.16 -5.61 9.62
N ASP A 155 19.44 -5.33 10.71
CA ASP A 155 18.89 -6.39 11.55
C ASP A 155 17.93 -7.28 10.73
N ILE A 156 18.10 -8.60 10.89
CA ILE A 156 17.34 -9.61 10.18
C ILE A 156 15.88 -9.58 10.64
N THR A 157 15.63 -9.32 11.93
CA THR A 157 14.28 -9.20 12.49
C THR A 157 13.50 -8.03 11.87
N ALA A 158 14.13 -6.86 11.76
CA ALA A 158 13.55 -5.69 11.07
C ALA A 158 13.26 -5.97 9.58
N THR A 159 14.02 -6.87 8.95
CA THR A 159 13.77 -7.31 7.57
C THR A 159 12.53 -8.20 7.50
N ALA A 160 12.36 -9.15 8.42
CA ALA A 160 11.18 -10.02 8.49
C ALA A 160 9.88 -9.23 8.73
N ASP A 161 9.87 -8.27 9.65
CA ASP A 161 8.69 -7.42 9.88
C ASP A 161 8.37 -6.50 8.69
N SER A 162 9.38 -5.98 7.98
CA SER A 162 9.16 -5.24 6.73
C SER A 162 8.48 -6.10 5.67
N VAL A 163 8.94 -7.34 5.46
CA VAL A 163 8.35 -8.29 4.50
C VAL A 163 6.93 -8.67 4.89
N LYS A 164 6.70 -8.95 6.17
CA LYS A 164 5.37 -9.24 6.75
C LYS A 164 4.39 -8.08 6.56
N GLN A 165 4.86 -6.84 6.69
CA GLN A 165 4.02 -5.65 6.50
C GLN A 165 3.71 -5.38 5.01
N GLU A 166 4.68 -5.59 4.11
CA GLU A 166 4.45 -5.56 2.67
C GLU A 166 3.43 -6.64 2.26
N ALA A 167 3.61 -7.88 2.74
CA ALA A 167 2.71 -8.99 2.48
C ALA A 167 1.28 -8.74 3.00
N LYS A 168 1.11 -8.10 4.17
CA LYS A 168 -0.21 -7.68 4.67
C LYS A 168 -0.91 -6.76 3.68
N LEU A 169 -0.30 -5.62 3.32
CA LEU A 169 -0.89 -4.66 2.37
C LEU A 169 -1.20 -5.32 1.02
N PHE A 170 -0.26 -6.11 0.50
CA PHE A 170 -0.40 -6.77 -0.79
C PHE A 170 -1.50 -7.86 -0.78
N SER A 171 -1.70 -8.56 0.34
CA SER A 171 -2.79 -9.55 0.48
C SER A 171 -4.21 -8.97 0.38
N MET A 172 -4.38 -7.64 0.50
CA MET A 172 -5.67 -6.96 0.29
C MET A 172 -5.96 -6.65 -1.18
N LEU A 173 -4.96 -6.75 -2.06
CA LEU A 173 -5.08 -6.34 -3.45
C LEU A 173 -5.72 -7.44 -4.29
N LEU A 174 -6.96 -7.23 -4.69
CA LEU A 174 -7.73 -8.14 -5.52
C LEU A 174 -8.35 -7.38 -6.70
N HIS A 175 -7.69 -7.48 -7.86
CA HIS A 175 -8.12 -6.82 -9.09
C HIS A 175 -7.61 -7.59 -10.33
N PRO A 176 -8.39 -7.72 -11.42
CA PRO A 176 -7.97 -8.45 -12.62
C PRO A 176 -6.63 -8.00 -13.19
N ASN A 177 -6.28 -6.71 -13.08
CA ASN A 177 -5.01 -6.16 -13.59
C ASN A 177 -3.89 -5.98 -12.55
N ILE A 178 -4.04 -6.51 -11.34
CA ILE A 178 -2.98 -6.59 -10.33
C ILE A 178 -2.52 -8.04 -10.20
N ILE A 179 -1.20 -8.29 -10.10
CA ILE A 179 -0.70 -9.64 -9.85
C ILE A 179 -1.13 -10.10 -8.45
N LYS A 180 -1.58 -11.34 -8.31
CA LYS A 180 -2.09 -11.86 -7.04
C LYS A 180 -0.94 -12.32 -6.14
N LEU A 181 -0.98 -11.95 -4.85
CA LEU A 181 -0.19 -12.60 -3.81
C LEU A 181 -0.89 -13.90 -3.41
N GLU A 182 -0.18 -15.03 -3.49
CA GLU A 182 -0.68 -16.34 -3.05
C GLU A 182 -0.31 -16.62 -1.59
N GLY A 183 0.84 -16.10 -1.13
CA GLY A 183 1.25 -16.17 0.27
C GLY A 183 2.62 -15.55 0.53
N VAL A 184 3.14 -15.77 1.74
CA VAL A 184 4.44 -15.31 2.21
C VAL A 184 5.14 -16.42 2.99
N CYS A 185 6.45 -16.55 2.82
CA CYS A 185 7.30 -17.32 3.71
C CYS A 185 8.07 -16.35 4.62
N LEU A 186 7.93 -16.53 5.94
CA LEU A 186 8.63 -15.75 6.96
C LEU A 186 9.67 -16.60 7.72
N GLU A 187 10.08 -17.73 7.16
CA GLU A 187 11.17 -18.55 7.70
C GLU A 187 12.52 -17.96 7.32
N GLU A 188 13.36 -17.61 8.30
CA GLU A 188 14.74 -17.20 8.06
C GLU A 188 15.61 -18.40 7.66
N PRO A 189 16.58 -18.25 6.73
CA PRO A 189 16.92 -17.06 5.96
C PRO A 189 16.02 -16.84 4.71
N ASN A 190 15.06 -17.72 4.45
CA ASN A 190 14.31 -17.86 3.20
C ASN A 190 13.05 -16.96 3.11
N LEU A 191 13.14 -15.73 3.64
CA LEU A 191 12.06 -14.74 3.57
C LEU A 191 11.67 -14.46 2.12
N CYS A 192 10.42 -14.70 1.71
CA CYS A 192 9.97 -14.48 0.34
C CYS A 192 8.47 -14.24 0.18
N LEU A 193 8.10 -13.51 -0.88
CA LEU A 193 6.71 -13.36 -1.34
C LEU A 193 6.42 -14.37 -2.44
N VAL A 194 5.29 -15.08 -2.33
CA VAL A 194 4.83 -16.09 -3.29
C VAL A 194 3.66 -15.50 -4.06
N MET A 195 3.82 -15.32 -5.37
CA MET A 195 2.88 -14.63 -6.25
C MET A 195 2.39 -15.54 -7.38
N GLN A 196 1.26 -15.18 -7.98
CA GLN A 196 0.79 -15.78 -9.24
C GLN A 196 1.89 -15.71 -10.31
N TYR A 197 2.18 -16.84 -10.98
CA TYR A 197 3.09 -16.84 -12.13
C TYR A 197 2.41 -16.29 -13.39
N ALA A 198 3.06 -15.37 -14.08
CA ALA A 198 2.58 -14.75 -15.32
C ALA A 198 3.40 -15.25 -16.51
N ARG A 199 2.79 -16.11 -17.34
CA ARG A 199 3.48 -16.93 -18.35
C ARG A 199 4.01 -16.13 -19.54
N GLY A 200 3.37 -15.01 -19.89
CA GLY A 200 3.78 -14.18 -21.04
C GLY A 200 4.96 -13.26 -20.75
N GLY A 201 5.50 -13.27 -19.53
CA GLY A 201 6.63 -12.43 -19.14
C GLY A 201 6.29 -10.95 -19.13
N THR A 202 7.30 -10.09 -19.29
CA THR A 202 7.19 -8.63 -19.13
C THR A 202 6.73 -7.94 -20.42
N LEU A 203 5.93 -6.88 -20.29
CA LEU A 203 5.39 -6.11 -21.42
C LEU A 203 6.49 -5.50 -22.30
N ASN A 204 7.63 -5.07 -21.72
CA ASN A 204 8.76 -4.60 -22.52
C ASN A 204 9.34 -5.69 -23.44
N ARG A 205 9.34 -6.98 -23.04
CA ARG A 205 9.74 -8.11 -23.90
C ARG A 205 8.67 -8.43 -24.95
N ALA A 206 7.39 -8.23 -24.64
CA ALA A 206 6.29 -8.36 -25.59
C ALA A 206 6.35 -7.28 -26.69
N LEU A 207 6.67 -6.04 -26.34
CA LEU A 207 6.78 -4.90 -27.26
C LEU A 207 8.06 -4.92 -28.12
N THR A 208 9.16 -5.48 -27.61
CA THR A 208 10.46 -5.44 -28.30
C THR A 208 10.39 -6.17 -29.65
N GLY A 209 10.67 -5.45 -30.75
CA GLY A 209 10.73 -6.01 -32.10
C GLY A 209 9.38 -6.34 -32.77
N ARG A 210 8.23 -6.13 -32.09
CA ARG A 210 6.90 -6.47 -32.62
C ARG A 210 6.11 -5.23 -33.05
N ARG A 211 5.34 -5.35 -34.13
CA ARG A 211 4.31 -4.37 -34.50
C ARG A 211 3.00 -4.74 -33.81
N VAL A 212 2.67 -4.05 -32.73
CA VAL A 212 1.40 -4.25 -32.01
C VAL A 212 0.27 -3.47 -32.69
N PRO A 213 -0.88 -4.09 -33.02
CA PRO A 213 -2.01 -3.37 -33.59
C PRO A 213 -2.56 -2.29 -32.64
N PRO A 214 -3.03 -1.13 -33.14
CA PRO A 214 -3.51 -0.04 -32.29
C PRO A 214 -4.62 -0.45 -31.31
N HIS A 215 -5.53 -1.35 -31.70
CA HIS A 215 -6.60 -1.83 -30.81
C HIS A 215 -6.07 -2.64 -29.62
N VAL A 216 -4.97 -3.37 -29.80
CA VAL A 216 -4.30 -4.11 -28.71
C VAL A 216 -3.60 -3.12 -27.77
N LEU A 217 -2.89 -2.12 -28.32
CA LEU A 217 -2.27 -1.06 -27.52
C LEU A 217 -3.29 -0.30 -26.66
N VAL A 218 -4.45 0.05 -27.22
CA VAL A 218 -5.54 0.71 -26.47
C VAL A 218 -6.10 -0.22 -25.38
N SER A 219 -6.36 -1.49 -25.69
CA SER A 219 -6.81 -2.47 -24.69
C SER A 219 -5.81 -2.60 -23.54
N TRP A 220 -4.51 -2.69 -23.85
CA TRP A 220 -3.44 -2.77 -22.88
C TRP A 220 -3.31 -1.50 -22.02
N ALA A 221 -3.40 -0.31 -22.62
CA ALA A 221 -3.38 0.96 -21.89
C ALA A 221 -4.57 1.07 -20.93
N VAL A 222 -5.78 0.68 -21.37
CA VAL A 222 -6.97 0.66 -20.50
C VAL A 222 -6.78 -0.29 -19.32
N GLN A 223 -6.28 -1.52 -19.55
CA GLN A 223 -6.01 -2.49 -18.48
C GLN A 223 -5.03 -1.96 -17.42
N ILE A 224 -3.95 -1.28 -17.84
CA ILE A 224 -2.99 -0.66 -16.92
C ILE A 224 -3.66 0.49 -16.15
N ALA A 225 -4.39 1.37 -16.84
CA ALA A 225 -5.09 2.50 -16.22
C ALA A 225 -6.12 2.05 -15.19
N THR A 226 -6.93 1.03 -15.48
CA THR A 226 -7.89 0.45 -14.53
C THR A 226 -7.19 -0.18 -13.32
N GLY A 227 -6.07 -0.88 -13.53
CA GLY A 227 -5.24 -1.40 -12.43
C GLY A 227 -4.68 -0.29 -11.53
N MET A 228 -4.20 0.81 -12.11
CA MET A 228 -3.69 1.95 -11.34
C MET A 228 -4.80 2.72 -10.62
N GLN A 229 -5.97 2.91 -11.25
CA GLN A 229 -7.16 3.49 -10.61
C GLN A 229 -7.56 2.68 -9.37
N TYR A 230 -7.58 1.34 -9.49
CA TYR A 230 -7.85 0.46 -8.35
C TYR A 230 -6.88 0.72 -7.18
N LEU A 231 -5.56 0.73 -7.42
CA LEU A 231 -4.55 0.99 -6.38
C LEU A 231 -4.72 2.36 -5.72
N HIS A 232 -5.07 3.37 -6.52
CA HIS A 232 -5.14 4.77 -6.08
C HIS A 232 -6.45 5.13 -5.35
N GLU A 233 -7.57 4.43 -5.64
CA GLU A 233 -8.93 4.90 -5.27
C GLU A 233 -9.86 3.83 -4.69
N GLU A 234 -9.74 2.57 -5.13
CA GLU A 234 -10.64 1.46 -4.74
C GLU A 234 -10.02 0.49 -3.73
N ALA A 235 -8.68 0.42 -3.66
CA ALA A 235 -7.97 -0.41 -2.70
C ALA A 235 -8.26 0.06 -1.26
N VAL A 236 -8.42 -0.90 -0.35
CA VAL A 236 -8.81 -0.66 1.07
C VAL A 236 -7.89 0.37 1.73
N VAL A 237 -6.59 0.30 1.43
CA VAL A 237 -5.59 1.32 1.73
C VAL A 237 -5.05 1.82 0.39
N PRO A 238 -5.15 3.12 0.05
CA PRO A 238 -4.62 3.65 -1.20
C PRO A 238 -3.08 3.54 -1.29
N ILE A 239 -2.61 2.91 -2.37
CA ILE A 239 -1.19 2.62 -2.64
C ILE A 239 -0.70 3.46 -3.83
N ILE A 240 0.52 4.00 -3.71
CA ILE A 240 1.28 4.56 -4.84
C ILE A 240 2.30 3.51 -5.26
N HIS A 241 2.39 3.20 -6.56
CA HIS A 241 3.29 2.16 -7.05
C HIS A 241 4.76 2.61 -7.03
N ARG A 242 5.04 3.87 -7.39
CA ARG A 242 6.38 4.49 -7.42
C ARG A 242 7.42 3.90 -8.38
N ASP A 243 7.15 2.78 -9.04
CA ASP A 243 8.02 2.19 -10.07
C ASP A 243 7.21 1.61 -11.26
N LEU A 244 6.10 2.27 -11.62
CA LEU A 244 5.32 1.90 -12.81
C LEU A 244 6.17 2.07 -14.07
N LYS A 245 6.34 0.98 -14.83
CA LYS A 245 7.06 0.91 -16.12
C LYS A 245 6.77 -0.41 -16.82
N SER A 246 7.04 -0.49 -18.12
CA SER A 246 6.75 -1.69 -18.94
C SER A 246 7.54 -2.96 -18.59
N SER A 247 8.56 -2.91 -17.73
CA SER A 247 9.17 -4.12 -17.13
C SER A 247 8.39 -4.66 -15.93
N ASN A 248 7.59 -3.82 -15.28
CA ASN A 248 6.79 -4.15 -14.08
C ASN A 248 5.31 -4.34 -14.44
N ILE A 249 5.01 -4.50 -15.74
CA ILE A 249 3.74 -5.03 -16.25
C ILE A 249 4.04 -6.41 -16.82
N LEU A 250 3.30 -7.42 -16.39
CA LEU A 250 3.39 -8.80 -16.88
C LEU A 250 2.18 -9.17 -17.74
N LEU A 251 2.36 -10.10 -18.66
CA LEU A 251 1.27 -10.77 -19.39
C LEU A 251 0.98 -12.09 -18.68
N LEU A 252 -0.25 -12.28 -18.21
CA LEU A 252 -0.65 -13.49 -17.47
C LEU A 252 -0.53 -14.75 -18.34
N GLU A 253 -1.04 -14.68 -19.58
CA GLU A 253 -1.03 -15.76 -20.55
C GLU A 253 0.20 -15.70 -21.47
N ASN A 254 0.68 -16.86 -21.90
CA ASN A 254 1.79 -16.97 -22.84
C ASN A 254 1.44 -16.32 -24.20
N ILE A 255 2.45 -15.80 -24.93
CA ILE A 255 2.28 -15.40 -26.34
C ILE A 255 2.61 -16.62 -27.21
N GLU A 256 1.59 -17.16 -27.87
CA GLU A 256 1.70 -18.32 -28.75
C GLU A 256 1.30 -17.92 -30.17
N ASN A 257 2.07 -18.35 -31.17
CA ASN A 257 1.82 -18.02 -32.59
C ASN A 257 1.67 -16.51 -32.85
N ASP A 258 2.40 -15.68 -32.10
CA ASP A 258 2.29 -14.21 -32.06
C ASP A 258 0.88 -13.64 -31.77
N ASP A 259 -0.07 -14.43 -31.24
CA ASP A 259 -1.33 -13.90 -30.73
C ASP A 259 -1.09 -13.10 -29.44
N ILE A 260 -1.20 -11.78 -29.58
CA ILE A 260 -1.13 -10.77 -28.52
C ILE A 260 -2.50 -10.13 -28.23
N GLY A 261 -3.57 -10.53 -28.92
CA GLY A 261 -4.86 -9.83 -28.89
C GLY A 261 -5.68 -10.07 -27.63
N LYS A 262 -5.54 -11.25 -27.00
CA LYS A 262 -6.27 -11.63 -25.78
C LYS A 262 -5.31 -11.95 -24.64
N LYS A 263 -4.71 -10.90 -24.07
CA LYS A 263 -3.79 -10.99 -22.93
C LYS A 263 -4.27 -10.11 -21.77
N THR A 264 -4.23 -10.67 -20.57
CA THR A 264 -4.48 -9.99 -19.31
C THR A 264 -3.17 -9.40 -18.80
N LEU A 265 -3.10 -8.07 -18.72
CA LEU A 265 -1.96 -7.38 -18.13
C LEU A 265 -2.07 -7.33 -16.61
N LYS A 266 -0.94 -7.57 -15.94
CA LYS A 266 -0.79 -7.64 -14.48
C LYS A 266 0.30 -6.67 -14.02
N ILE A 267 -0.05 -5.66 -13.25
CA ILE A 267 0.90 -4.78 -12.56
C ILE A 267 1.56 -5.57 -11.42
N THR A 268 2.89 -5.48 -11.29
CA THR A 268 3.71 -6.20 -10.31
C THR A 268 4.76 -5.27 -9.67
N ASP A 269 5.56 -5.81 -8.74
CA ASP A 269 6.72 -5.16 -8.13
C ASP A 269 6.40 -3.92 -7.28
N PHE A 270 5.55 -4.14 -6.28
CA PHE A 270 5.25 -3.21 -5.18
C PHE A 270 6.41 -2.97 -4.19
N GLY A 271 7.64 -3.36 -4.52
CA GLY A 271 8.80 -3.29 -3.59
C GLY A 271 9.30 -1.87 -3.28
N LEU A 272 8.81 -0.84 -3.98
CA LEU A 272 8.92 0.58 -3.58
C LEU A 272 7.58 1.20 -3.18
N ALA A 273 6.48 0.46 -3.31
CA ALA A 273 5.16 0.98 -3.09
C ALA A 273 5.01 1.37 -1.62
N ARG A 274 4.43 2.56 -1.39
CA ARG A 274 4.03 2.98 -0.04
C ARG A 274 2.60 3.47 -0.09
N GLU A 275 1.99 3.49 1.08
CA GLU A 275 0.75 4.20 1.32
C GLU A 275 0.81 5.65 0.82
N TRP A 276 -0.33 6.17 0.36
CA TRP A 276 -0.49 7.58 0.02
C TRP A 276 0.09 8.53 1.08
N HIS A 277 -0.13 8.22 2.37
CA HIS A 277 0.22 9.11 3.47
C HIS A 277 1.72 9.12 3.86
N LYS A 278 2.55 8.21 3.35
CA LYS A 278 4.01 8.17 3.58
C LYS A 278 4.80 8.85 2.45
N THR A 279 4.31 9.97 1.91
CA THR A 279 4.86 10.64 0.71
C THR A 279 5.64 11.93 0.96
N THR A 280 5.63 12.47 2.18
CA THR A 280 6.17 13.80 2.44
C THR A 280 7.70 13.88 2.44
N LYS A 281 8.46 12.78 2.64
CA LYS A 281 9.92 12.75 2.44
C LYS A 281 10.49 11.42 1.90
N MET A 282 11.66 11.60 1.31
CA MET A 282 12.49 10.76 0.43
C MET A 282 12.70 9.27 0.78
N SER A 283 12.75 8.45 -0.27
CA SER A 283 13.73 7.38 -0.43
C SER A 283 14.20 7.36 -1.89
N ALA A 284 15.52 7.40 -2.13
CA ALA A 284 16.10 7.60 -3.47
C ALA A 284 16.09 6.33 -4.33
N ALA A 285 14.89 5.87 -4.72
CA ALA A 285 14.70 4.68 -5.54
C ALA A 285 13.71 4.96 -6.68
N GLY A 286 14.10 4.54 -7.89
CA GLY A 286 13.34 4.72 -9.14
C GLY A 286 14.27 4.94 -10.34
N THR A 287 13.82 4.59 -11.54
CA THR A 287 14.62 4.78 -12.76
C THR A 287 14.52 6.23 -13.26
N TYR A 288 15.64 6.95 -13.30
CA TYR A 288 15.71 8.40 -13.60
C TYR A 288 15.04 8.83 -14.92
N SER A 289 15.04 7.96 -15.94
CA SER A 289 14.49 8.27 -17.28
C SER A 289 12.97 8.47 -17.32
N TRP A 290 12.25 8.18 -16.24
CA TRP A 290 10.79 8.22 -16.16
C TRP A 290 10.30 9.05 -14.95
N MET A 291 11.05 10.08 -14.54
CA MET A 291 10.65 10.94 -13.41
C MET A 291 9.91 12.18 -13.90
N ALA A 292 8.80 12.51 -13.25
CA ALA A 292 8.07 13.75 -13.47
C ALA A 292 8.93 14.96 -13.05
N PRO A 293 8.81 16.13 -13.70
CA PRO A 293 9.69 17.28 -13.44
C PRO A 293 9.63 17.81 -11.99
N GLU A 294 8.51 17.61 -11.29
CA GLU A 294 8.38 17.89 -9.86
C GLU A 294 9.12 16.88 -8.97
N VAL A 295 9.23 15.60 -9.38
CA VAL A 295 10.07 14.60 -8.70
C VAL A 295 11.54 15.00 -8.81
N ILE A 296 11.96 15.48 -9.98
CA ILE A 296 13.33 15.95 -10.26
C ILE A 296 13.66 17.25 -9.49
N LYS A 297 12.67 18.13 -9.26
CA LYS A 297 12.85 19.41 -8.53
C LYS A 297 12.63 19.36 -7.02
N SER A 298 11.90 18.37 -6.49
CA SER A 298 11.44 18.40 -5.09
C SER A 298 11.45 17.07 -4.34
N SER A 299 11.76 15.94 -5.00
CA SER A 299 11.79 14.60 -4.39
C SER A 299 10.45 14.14 -3.76
N LEU A 300 9.31 14.65 -4.24
CA LEU A 300 7.97 14.29 -3.80
C LEU A 300 7.29 13.37 -4.81
N PHE A 301 6.78 12.22 -4.35
CA PHE A 301 5.96 11.30 -5.16
C PHE A 301 4.48 11.48 -4.86
N SER A 302 3.64 11.43 -5.89
CA SER A 302 2.18 11.63 -5.81
C SER A 302 1.43 10.74 -6.82
N LYS A 303 0.08 10.77 -6.81
CA LYS A 303 -0.74 10.12 -7.84
C LYS A 303 -0.38 10.67 -9.23
N GLY A 304 -0.11 11.97 -9.33
CA GLY A 304 0.38 12.61 -10.56
C GLY A 304 1.72 12.05 -11.05
N SER A 305 2.63 11.65 -10.15
CA SER A 305 3.91 11.05 -10.55
C SER A 305 3.80 9.61 -11.05
N ASP A 306 2.73 8.88 -10.67
CA ASP A 306 2.38 7.58 -11.27
C ASP A 306 1.63 7.78 -12.61
N VAL A 307 0.90 8.90 -12.80
CA VAL A 307 0.19 9.25 -14.06
C VAL A 307 1.11 9.84 -15.13
N TRP A 308 2.23 10.43 -14.76
CA TRP A 308 3.27 10.92 -15.69
C TRP A 308 4.09 9.79 -16.35
N ARG A 309 3.99 8.56 -15.84
CA ARG A 309 4.82 7.40 -16.21
C ARG A 309 4.14 6.44 -17.19
#